data_AF-A0A518VCN4-F1
#
_entry.id   AF-A0A518VCN4-F1
#
_cell.length_a   1.000
_cell.length_b   1.000
_cell.length_c   1.000
_cell.angle_alpha   90.00
_cell.angle_beta   90.00
_cell.angle_gamma   90.00
#
_symmetry.space_group_name_H-M   'P 1'
#
loop_
_entity.id
_entity.type
_entity.pdbx_description
1 polymer ?
#
loop_
_entity_poly.entity_id
_entity_poly.type
_entity_poly.pdbx_seq_one_letter_code
_entity_poly.pdbx_strand_id
1 'polypeptide(L)'
;MPFQFDYNDPILITWREGNELDPYVDRTEILKIINNRVVLTEIPAEFHRVQIPNYAELDQRKPDSKPIPLEDEFIVTYYNGIVTFHPSQEGKTVAVTYKGRGMIQYPACRIYSHNPNSDVVENLQHIIDTALIRIIEVEDSIDKALEAAKNANMAAEGAFFAANRANQATEMALSASDKAIKAGDNADEKADLAYKAAMTTRLIWLKPVDKYEDISLVYPNPEIGSTTMVLSTGSRYRYEGDGNWKEIDNYTRGSIPLVNEKIDGLMSSDDFNLMHDKLQNRSIHFVIPTIITDGVQKIITSIPFDCKIKSIKAICNKPSSASPTHIFIEKISGSDFGTHSEWEKITDLPIQFKTDHYSAFIPPLLISEIKKDDVLRLFVEADKFDPLQEGISIQIDVVL
;
A
#
# COMPACT_ATOMS: atom_id res chain seq x y z
N MET A 1 58.77 -44.25 50.88
CA MET A 1 59.90 -43.33 51.02
C MET A 1 59.55 -42.06 50.26
N PRO A 2 59.53 -40.88 50.90
CA PRO A 2 59.38 -39.63 50.17
C PRO A 2 60.78 -39.20 49.65
N PHE A 3 60.90 -39.02 48.34
CA PHE A 3 62.00 -38.28 47.72
C PHE A 3 61.70 -36.79 47.99
N GLN A 4 62.41 -36.14 48.91
CA GLN A 4 63.70 -35.44 48.73
C GLN A 4 63.51 -34.13 47.96
N PHE A 5 63.53 -33.03 48.74
CA PHE A 5 63.31 -31.63 48.37
C PHE A 5 63.59 -31.30 46.90
N ASP A 6 62.51 -30.95 46.20
CA ASP A 6 62.51 -30.13 45.00
C ASP A 6 63.42 -28.91 45.20
N TYR A 7 64.25 -28.61 44.21
CA TYR A 7 65.01 -27.36 44.17
C TYR A 7 64.00 -26.20 44.04
N ASN A 8 63.50 -25.72 45.18
CA ASN A 8 62.63 -24.56 45.31
C ASN A 8 63.37 -23.32 44.78
N ASP A 9 63.00 -22.90 43.58
CA ASP A 9 63.38 -21.67 42.88
C ASP A 9 64.81 -21.16 43.22
N PRO A 10 65.87 -21.74 42.62
CA PRO A 10 67.24 -21.32 42.90
C PRO A 10 67.53 -19.92 42.32
N ILE A 11 68.44 -19.19 42.96
CA ILE A 11 69.05 -18.02 42.33
C ILE A 11 69.96 -18.54 41.22
N LEU A 12 69.66 -18.17 39.98
CA LEU A 12 70.46 -18.56 38.82
C LEU A 12 71.41 -17.41 38.47
N ILE A 13 72.70 -17.65 38.65
CA ILE A 13 73.76 -16.71 38.26
C ILE A 13 74.54 -17.40 37.13
N THR A 14 74.41 -16.86 35.93
CA THR A 14 75.29 -17.22 34.81
C THR A 14 76.23 -16.05 34.58
N TRP A 15 77.54 -16.30 34.61
CA TRP A 15 78.55 -15.26 34.47
C TRP A 15 79.73 -15.75 33.66
N ARG A 16 80.10 -14.99 32.62
CA ARG A 16 81.16 -15.31 31.70
C ARG A 16 82.39 -14.44 31.91
N GLU A 17 83.57 -15.04 31.75
CA GLU A 17 84.86 -14.36 31.96
C GLU A 17 85.31 -13.54 30.74
N GLY A 18 84.83 -13.87 29.54
CA GLY A 18 85.18 -13.18 28.30
C GLY A 18 86.56 -13.55 27.75
N ASN A 19 87.10 -14.70 28.12
CA ASN A 19 88.34 -15.26 27.59
C ASN A 19 88.06 -16.28 26.46
N GLU A 20 89.10 -16.85 25.84
CA GLU A 20 88.93 -17.79 24.72
C GLU A 20 88.20 -19.09 25.12
N LEU A 21 88.22 -19.46 26.40
CA LEU A 21 87.55 -20.67 26.93
C LEU A 21 86.09 -20.40 27.34
N ASP A 22 85.76 -19.16 27.70
CA ASP A 22 84.43 -18.72 28.13
C ASP A 22 84.11 -17.32 27.57
N PRO A 23 83.79 -17.23 26.27
CA PRO A 23 83.63 -15.96 25.56
C PRO A 23 82.29 -15.27 25.87
N TYR A 24 82.26 -13.94 25.73
CA TYR A 24 81.00 -13.19 25.75
C TYR A 24 80.12 -13.53 24.54
N VAL A 25 78.80 -13.46 24.73
CA VAL A 25 77.82 -13.80 23.67
C VAL A 25 77.35 -12.53 22.97
N ASP A 26 77.50 -12.45 21.65
CA ASP A 26 76.94 -11.33 20.89
C ASP A 26 75.40 -11.44 20.84
N ARG A 27 74.70 -10.37 21.25
CA ARG A 27 73.25 -10.29 21.33
C ARG A 27 72.74 -9.08 20.58
N THR A 28 71.65 -9.28 19.84
CA THR A 28 70.86 -8.21 19.23
C THR A 28 69.40 -8.41 19.60
N GLU A 29 68.81 -7.42 20.27
CA GLU A 29 67.44 -7.48 20.79
C GLU A 29 66.63 -6.28 20.31
N ILE A 30 65.37 -6.51 19.94
CA ILE A 30 64.44 -5.46 19.55
C ILE A 30 63.45 -5.28 20.71
N LEU A 31 63.58 -4.17 21.44
CA LEU A 31 62.88 -3.95 22.70
C LEU A 31 62.10 -2.64 22.66
N LYS A 32 60.92 -2.63 23.28
CA LYS A 32 60.08 -1.43 23.44
C LYS A 32 60.46 -0.70 24.71
N ILE A 33 60.61 0.61 24.63
CA ILE A 33 60.87 1.48 25.78
C ILE A 33 59.56 1.59 26.58
N ILE A 34 59.60 1.14 27.84
CA ILE A 34 58.48 1.19 28.78
C ILE A 34 58.99 1.79 30.10
N ASN A 35 58.31 2.79 30.63
CA ASN A 35 58.73 3.56 31.80
C ASN A 35 60.14 4.17 31.64
N ASN A 36 60.42 4.71 30.45
CA ASN A 36 61.67 5.33 30.02
C ASN A 36 62.88 4.39 30.08
N ARG A 37 62.64 3.08 30.15
CA ARG A 37 63.67 2.06 30.36
C ARG A 37 63.45 0.86 29.46
N VAL A 38 64.54 0.15 29.25
CA VAL A 38 64.59 -1.17 28.61
C VAL A 38 65.44 -2.06 29.49
N VAL A 39 64.98 -3.28 29.73
CA VAL A 39 65.73 -4.30 30.47
C VAL A 39 66.28 -5.28 29.46
N LEU A 40 67.60 -5.41 29.39
CA LEU A 40 68.27 -6.36 28.51
C LEU A 40 68.16 -7.78 29.07
N THR A 41 68.16 -8.77 28.19
CA THR A 41 68.10 -10.19 28.60
C THR A 41 69.35 -10.60 29.39
N GLU A 42 70.53 -10.12 29.01
CA GLU A 42 71.80 -10.34 29.71
C GLU A 42 72.46 -9.00 30.12
N ILE A 43 73.23 -9.04 31.18
CA ILE A 43 74.07 -7.93 31.63
C ILE A 43 75.18 -7.69 30.58
N PRO A 44 75.28 -6.49 30.01
CA PRO A 44 76.25 -6.20 28.96
C PRO A 44 77.68 -6.09 29.50
N ALA A 45 78.65 -6.45 28.68
CA ALA A 45 80.07 -6.29 28.97
C ALA A 45 80.50 -4.82 28.83
N GLU A 46 80.94 -4.23 29.93
CA GLU A 46 81.28 -2.80 30.03
C GLU A 46 82.36 -2.34 29.04
N PHE A 47 83.36 -3.19 28.75
CA PHE A 47 84.42 -2.87 27.80
C PHE A 47 83.94 -2.80 26.34
N HIS A 48 82.91 -3.57 25.99
CA HIS A 48 82.40 -3.64 24.62
C HIS A 48 81.29 -2.63 24.33
N ARG A 49 80.72 -2.04 25.39
CA ARG A 49 79.64 -1.06 25.37
C ARG A 49 78.36 -1.57 24.69
N VAL A 50 77.27 -0.84 24.87
CA VAL A 50 76.00 -1.13 24.20
C VAL A 50 75.88 -0.23 22.98
N GLN A 51 75.42 -0.78 21.87
CA GLN A 51 75.23 -0.05 20.62
C GLN A 51 73.76 0.00 20.26
N ILE A 52 73.25 1.22 20.09
CA ILE A 52 71.87 1.48 19.67
C ILE A 52 71.93 2.42 18.47
N PRO A 53 71.39 2.04 17.30
CA PRO A 53 71.40 2.90 16.12
C PRO A 53 70.77 4.26 16.41
N ASN A 54 71.44 5.33 15.99
CA ASN A 54 71.01 6.73 16.16
C ASN A 54 71.02 7.26 17.60
N TYR A 55 71.57 6.53 18.57
CA TYR A 55 71.73 7.03 19.93
C TYR A 55 73.19 6.97 20.40
N ALA A 56 73.57 7.90 21.29
CA ALA A 56 74.87 7.94 21.92
C ALA A 56 74.82 7.51 23.39
N GLU A 57 75.74 6.65 23.82
CA GLU A 57 75.84 6.24 25.22
C GLU A 57 76.47 7.34 26.08
N LEU A 58 75.75 7.78 27.12
CA LEU A 58 76.24 8.71 28.11
C LEU A 58 76.91 7.95 29.28
N ASP A 59 78.21 8.21 29.48
CA ASP A 59 78.98 7.59 30.56
C ASP A 59 78.78 8.35 31.89
N GLN A 60 78.00 7.76 32.80
CA GLN A 60 77.71 8.34 34.13
C GLN A 60 78.91 8.42 35.08
N ARG A 61 80.07 7.83 34.75
CA ARG A 61 81.26 7.89 35.60
C ARG A 61 82.02 9.21 35.47
N LYS A 62 81.68 10.02 34.48
CA LYS A 62 82.27 11.35 34.31
C LYS A 62 81.68 12.33 35.34
N PRO A 63 82.51 13.16 36.01
CA PRO A 63 82.04 14.12 37.01
C PRO A 63 80.96 15.10 36.50
N ASP A 64 81.00 15.43 35.21
CA ASP A 64 80.07 16.36 34.55
C ASP A 64 78.88 15.64 33.87
N SER A 65 78.60 14.38 34.21
CA SER A 65 77.52 13.60 33.59
C SER A 65 76.14 14.07 34.05
N LYS A 66 75.19 14.15 33.12
CA LYS A 66 73.81 14.54 33.40
C LYS A 66 73.03 13.36 33.98
N PRO A 67 72.14 13.57 34.97
CA PRO A 67 71.33 12.50 35.56
C PRO A 67 70.26 11.95 34.60
N ILE A 68 69.84 12.74 33.60
CA ILE A 68 68.84 12.38 32.60
C ILE A 68 69.49 12.52 31.21
N PRO A 69 69.41 11.51 30.33
CA PRO A 69 69.97 11.58 28.98
C PRO A 69 69.16 12.55 28.10
N LEU A 70 69.78 13.14 27.08
CA LEU A 70 69.08 13.87 26.03
C LEU A 70 68.29 12.92 25.09
N GLU A 71 67.52 13.48 24.16
CA GLU A 71 66.64 12.70 23.27
C GLU A 71 67.35 11.63 22.44
N ASP A 72 68.56 11.93 21.99
CA ASP A 72 69.42 11.03 21.19
C ASP A 72 70.51 10.36 22.05
N GLU A 73 70.38 10.40 23.38
CA GLU A 73 71.31 9.78 24.32
C GLU A 73 70.62 8.68 25.13
N PHE A 74 71.43 7.75 25.66
CA PHE A 74 70.95 6.74 26.59
C PHE A 74 72.00 6.45 27.67
N ILE A 75 71.54 5.92 28.79
CA ILE A 75 72.38 5.55 29.91
C ILE A 75 72.27 4.05 30.13
N VAL A 76 73.41 3.37 30.21
CA VAL A 76 73.45 1.93 30.51
C VAL A 76 73.92 1.72 31.94
N THR A 77 73.11 0.99 32.71
CA THR A 77 73.51 0.49 34.02
C THR A 77 74.11 -0.90 33.86
N TYR A 78 75.44 -0.96 33.69
CA TYR A 78 76.18 -2.22 33.46
C TYR A 78 76.12 -3.22 34.64
N TYR A 79 75.60 -2.82 35.80
CA TYR A 79 75.43 -3.72 36.95
C TYR A 79 74.21 -4.63 36.83
N ASN A 80 73.16 -4.18 36.15
CA ASN A 80 71.88 -4.88 36.08
C ASN A 80 71.28 -4.96 34.67
N GLY A 81 71.96 -4.41 33.66
CA GLY A 81 71.52 -4.47 32.26
C GLY A 81 70.33 -3.56 31.94
N ILE A 82 70.07 -2.51 32.75
CA ILE A 82 69.01 -1.54 32.47
C ILE A 82 69.55 -0.41 31.60
N VAL A 83 68.88 -0.18 30.47
CA VAL A 83 69.10 0.98 29.60
C VAL A 83 68.01 2.02 29.86
N THR A 84 68.40 3.24 30.19
CA THR A 84 67.50 4.37 30.46
C THR A 84 67.56 5.37 29.31
N PHE A 85 66.39 5.80 28.84
CA PHE A 85 66.20 6.75 27.75
C PHE A 85 65.56 8.04 28.25
N HIS A 86 65.55 9.07 27.41
CA HIS A 86 64.80 10.29 27.68
C HIS A 86 63.28 10.03 27.62
N PRO A 87 62.45 10.69 28.46
CA PRO A 87 61.00 10.46 28.48
C PRO A 87 60.26 10.67 27.15
N SER A 88 60.81 11.48 26.24
CA SER A 88 60.22 11.65 24.89
C SER A 88 60.37 10.43 23.97
N GLN A 89 61.14 9.42 24.39
CA GLN A 89 61.36 8.19 23.64
C GLN A 89 60.43 7.04 24.09
N GLU A 90 59.53 7.31 25.04
CA GLU A 90 58.58 6.31 25.56
C GLU A 90 57.73 5.69 24.45
N GLY A 91 57.57 4.36 24.49
CA GLY A 91 56.77 3.62 23.53
C GLY A 91 57.46 3.34 22.18
N LYS A 92 58.65 3.90 21.91
CA LYS A 92 59.43 3.55 20.72
C LYS A 92 60.08 2.17 20.87
N THR A 93 60.35 1.53 19.73
CA THR A 93 61.06 0.25 19.67
C THR A 93 62.48 0.49 19.20
N VAL A 94 63.47 -0.01 19.94
CA VAL A 94 64.90 0.17 19.68
C VAL A 94 65.59 -1.18 19.49
N ALA A 95 66.53 -1.23 18.55
CA ALA A 95 67.40 -2.38 18.35
C ALA A 95 68.69 -2.18 19.13
N VAL A 96 68.94 -3.04 20.11
CA VAL A 96 70.09 -2.96 21.01
C VAL A 96 71.06 -4.09 20.70
N THR A 97 72.31 -3.76 20.40
CA THR A 97 73.38 -4.73 20.15
C THR A 97 74.43 -4.62 21.24
N TYR A 98 74.81 -5.74 21.85
CA TYR A 98 75.76 -5.76 22.96
C TYR A 98 76.41 -7.15 23.13
N LYS A 99 77.50 -7.21 23.89
CA LYS A 99 78.10 -8.47 24.33
C LYS A 99 77.58 -8.86 25.71
N GLY A 100 76.87 -9.98 25.80
CA GLY A 100 76.29 -10.51 27.03
C GLY A 100 77.34 -11.20 27.91
N ARG A 101 77.48 -10.70 29.14
CA ARG A 101 78.32 -11.28 30.21
C ARG A 101 77.58 -12.38 30.98
N GLY A 102 76.26 -12.43 30.90
CA GLY A 102 75.42 -13.36 31.63
C GLY A 102 74.28 -12.67 32.35
N MET A 103 73.61 -13.32 33.30
CA MET A 103 72.44 -12.78 33.98
C MET A 103 72.33 -13.30 35.41
N ILE A 104 71.61 -12.54 36.23
CA ILE A 104 71.26 -12.91 37.60
C ILE A 104 69.74 -12.94 37.67
N GLN A 105 69.16 -14.13 37.86
CA GLN A 105 67.73 -14.31 38.04
C GLN A 105 67.43 -14.56 39.52
N TYR A 106 66.58 -13.72 40.08
CA TYR A 106 66.05 -13.89 41.42
C TYR A 106 64.64 -14.48 41.34
N PRO A 107 64.35 -15.52 42.12
CA PRO A 107 63.00 -16.06 42.20
C PRO A 107 62.07 -15.09 42.92
N ALA A 108 60.87 -14.88 42.38
CA ALA A 108 59.90 -13.93 42.93
C ALA A 108 59.49 -14.27 44.38
N CYS A 109 59.53 -15.56 44.75
CA CYS A 109 59.22 -16.03 46.11
C CYS A 109 60.22 -15.53 47.18
N ARG A 110 61.43 -15.08 46.80
CA ARG A 110 62.45 -14.53 47.70
C ARG A 110 62.50 -13.00 47.71
N ILE A 111 61.66 -12.33 46.93
CA ILE A 111 61.57 -10.87 46.91
C ILE A 111 60.39 -10.49 47.81
N TYR A 112 60.69 -9.90 48.96
CA TYR A 112 59.67 -9.46 49.92
C TYR A 112 59.42 -7.96 49.76
N SER A 113 58.16 -7.58 49.63
CA SER A 113 57.76 -6.17 49.70
C SER A 113 57.53 -5.78 51.16
N HIS A 114 58.20 -4.73 51.63
CA HIS A 114 57.91 -4.14 52.94
C HIS A 114 56.85 -3.06 52.76
N ASN A 115 55.65 -3.30 53.29
CA ASN A 115 54.62 -2.27 53.43
C ASN A 115 54.95 -1.46 54.71
N PRO A 116 54.79 -0.12 54.74
CA PRO A 116 54.93 0.68 55.97
C PRO A 116 54.09 0.18 57.17
N ASN A 117 53.05 -0.63 56.95
CA ASN A 117 52.38 -1.40 58.00
C ASN A 117 53.07 -2.77 58.17
N SER A 118 53.79 -2.93 59.28
CA SER A 118 54.85 -3.92 59.53
C SER A 118 54.48 -5.39 59.57
N ASP A 119 53.20 -5.74 59.58
CA ASP A 119 52.77 -7.07 60.04
C ASP A 119 52.45 -8.06 58.91
N VAL A 120 52.44 -7.62 57.65
CA VAL A 120 52.21 -8.51 56.50
C VAL A 120 53.35 -8.33 55.49
N VAL A 121 54.29 -9.28 55.53
CA VAL A 121 55.37 -9.39 54.54
C VAL A 121 54.88 -10.28 53.41
N GLU A 122 54.32 -9.68 52.36
CA GLU A 122 53.99 -10.40 51.13
C GLU A 122 55.24 -10.54 50.25
N ASN A 123 55.42 -11.73 49.66
CA ASN A 123 56.42 -11.90 48.61
C ASN A 123 55.83 -11.52 47.25
N LEU A 124 56.71 -11.19 46.31
CA LEU A 124 56.31 -10.78 44.97
C LEU A 124 55.49 -11.87 44.26
N GLN A 125 55.76 -13.15 44.51
CA GLN A 125 54.99 -14.26 43.96
C GLN A 125 53.51 -14.18 44.39
N HIS A 126 53.24 -13.96 45.68
CA HIS A 126 51.88 -13.84 46.20
C HIS A 126 51.12 -12.66 45.59
N ILE A 127 51.81 -11.54 45.36
CA ILE A 127 51.23 -10.37 44.70
C ILE A 127 50.86 -10.70 43.25
N ILE A 128 51.73 -11.41 42.53
CA ILE A 128 51.48 -11.84 41.15
C ILE A 128 50.27 -12.80 41.09
N ASP A 129 50.24 -13.83 41.95
CA ASP A 129 49.16 -14.81 41.97
C ASP A 129 47.82 -14.14 42.30
N THR A 130 47.81 -13.24 43.28
CA THR A 130 46.63 -12.46 43.66
C THR A 130 46.17 -11.55 42.51
N ALA A 131 47.11 -10.90 41.82
CA ALA A 131 46.77 -10.06 40.66
C ALA A 131 46.15 -10.89 39.54
N LEU A 132 46.69 -12.08 39.25
CA LEU A 132 46.14 -12.99 38.24
C LEU A 132 44.74 -13.48 38.61
N ILE A 133 44.50 -13.87 39.86
CA ILE A 133 43.17 -14.26 40.35
C ILE A 133 42.18 -13.10 40.18
N ARG A 134 42.56 -11.89 40.59
CA ARG A 134 41.70 -10.70 40.46
C ARG A 134 41.39 -10.36 39.01
N ILE A 135 42.33 -10.56 38.08
CA ILE A 135 42.07 -10.37 36.65
C ILE A 135 40.98 -11.33 36.18
N ILE A 136 41.06 -12.60 36.55
CA ILE A 136 40.05 -13.62 36.19
C ILE A 136 38.68 -13.28 36.80
N GLU A 137 38.64 -12.86 38.08
CA GLU A 137 37.39 -12.43 38.72
C GLU A 137 36.77 -11.21 38.04
N VAL A 138 37.60 -10.25 37.61
CA VAL A 138 37.13 -9.09 36.88
C VAL A 138 36.57 -9.50 35.52
N GLU A 139 37.24 -10.39 34.78
CA GLU A 139 36.73 -10.93 33.51
C GLU A 139 35.34 -11.59 33.67
N ASP A 140 35.17 -12.47 34.66
CA ASP A 140 33.86 -13.10 34.95
C ASP A 140 32.79 -12.05 35.35
N SER A 141 33.17 -11.02 36.10
CA SER A 141 32.24 -9.94 36.45
C SER A 141 31.81 -9.11 35.24
N ILE A 142 32.72 -8.89 34.27
CA ILE A 142 32.43 -8.19 33.02
C ILE A 142 31.46 -9.00 32.17
N ASP A 143 31.67 -10.32 32.07
CA ASP A 143 30.78 -11.20 31.31
C ASP A 143 29.36 -11.21 31.88
N LYS A 144 29.23 -11.32 33.21
CA LYS A 144 27.92 -11.22 33.90
C LYS A 144 27.25 -9.87 33.67
N ALA A 145 28.01 -8.78 33.73
CA ALA A 145 27.48 -7.44 33.47
C ALA A 145 27.00 -7.30 32.01
N LEU A 146 27.73 -7.90 31.06
CA LEU A 146 27.39 -7.89 29.64
C LEU A 146 26.12 -8.70 29.36
N GLU A 147 25.95 -9.87 29.98
CA GLU A 147 24.72 -10.65 29.89
C GLU A 147 23.52 -9.91 30.49
N ALA A 148 23.69 -9.29 31.66
CA ALA A 148 22.65 -8.47 32.27
C ALA A 148 22.23 -7.29 31.36
N ALA A 149 23.20 -6.63 30.72
CA ALA A 149 22.93 -5.55 29.77
C ALA A 149 22.17 -6.03 28.53
N LYS A 150 22.54 -7.19 27.98
CA LYS A 150 21.82 -7.83 26.86
C LYS A 150 20.37 -8.13 27.23
N ASN A 151 20.14 -8.74 28.39
CA ASN A 151 18.79 -9.05 28.87
C ASN A 151 17.96 -7.78 29.09
N ALA A 152 18.55 -6.72 29.64
CA ALA A 152 17.89 -5.43 29.81
C ALA A 152 17.50 -4.81 28.46
N ASN A 153 18.39 -4.87 27.45
CA ASN A 153 18.10 -4.38 26.10
C ASN A 153 16.94 -5.15 25.44
N MET A 154 16.93 -6.48 25.55
CA MET A 154 15.83 -7.31 25.03
C MET A 154 14.49 -6.98 25.71
N ALA A 155 14.51 -6.75 27.03
CA ALA A 155 13.32 -6.33 27.77
C ALA A 155 12.84 -4.93 27.33
N ALA A 156 13.76 -4.00 27.10
CA ALA A 156 13.45 -2.66 26.61
C ALA A 156 12.85 -2.68 25.20
N GLU A 157 13.38 -3.50 24.28
CA GLU A 157 12.79 -3.72 22.95
C GLU A 157 11.37 -4.29 23.07
N GLY A 158 11.17 -5.31 23.92
CA GLY A 158 9.86 -5.88 24.18
C GLY A 158 8.85 -4.84 24.69
N ALA A 159 9.27 -3.97 25.61
CA ALA A 159 8.45 -2.87 26.12
C ALA A 159 8.12 -1.85 25.02
N PHE A 160 9.07 -1.53 24.14
CA PHE A 160 8.85 -0.64 23.00
C PHE A 160 7.79 -1.19 22.04
N PHE A 161 7.85 -2.48 21.69
CA PHE A 161 6.82 -3.11 20.86
C PHE A 161 5.46 -3.13 21.53
N ALA A 162 5.39 -3.40 22.83
CA ALA A 162 4.13 -3.36 23.59
C ALA A 162 3.52 -1.95 23.61
N ALA A 163 4.35 -0.92 23.82
CA ALA A 163 3.92 0.48 23.79
C ALA A 163 3.38 0.88 22.40
N ASN A 164 4.07 0.49 21.32
CA ASN A 164 3.59 0.78 19.96
C ASN A 164 2.26 0.10 19.65
N ARG A 165 2.06 -1.15 20.10
CA ARG A 165 0.76 -1.83 19.95
C ARG A 165 -0.34 -1.13 20.73
N ALA A 166 -0.06 -0.65 21.94
CA ALA A 166 -1.01 0.11 22.74
C ALA A 166 -1.38 1.45 22.08
N ASN A 167 -0.39 2.16 21.52
CA ASN A 167 -0.63 3.40 20.78
C ASN A 167 -1.50 3.15 19.54
N GLN A 168 -1.19 2.13 18.74
CA GLN A 168 -1.99 1.76 17.57
C GLN A 168 -3.43 1.39 17.96
N ALA A 169 -3.61 0.63 19.04
CA ALA A 169 -4.94 0.30 19.55
C ALA A 169 -5.72 1.54 19.98
N THR A 170 -5.03 2.52 20.59
CA THR A 170 -5.62 3.79 21.01
C THR A 170 -6.05 4.63 19.80
N GLU A 171 -5.23 4.73 18.76
CA GLU A 171 -5.58 5.43 17.53
C GLU A 171 -6.81 4.81 16.84
N MET A 172 -6.88 3.48 16.79
CA MET A 172 -8.06 2.78 16.26
C MET A 172 -9.31 3.08 17.10
N ALA A 173 -9.20 3.11 18.43
CA ALA A 173 -10.31 3.44 19.32
C ALA A 173 -10.78 4.89 19.14
N LEU A 174 -9.85 5.84 18.99
CA LEU A 174 -10.18 7.25 18.69
C LEU A 174 -10.90 7.38 17.35
N SER A 175 -10.41 6.73 16.30
CA SER A 175 -11.07 6.74 14.98
C SER A 175 -12.48 6.14 15.03
N ALA A 176 -12.66 5.06 15.78
CA ALA A 176 -13.98 4.45 15.99
C ALA A 176 -14.92 5.39 16.77
N SER A 177 -14.41 6.07 17.80
CA SER A 177 -15.16 7.07 18.56
C SER A 177 -15.61 8.23 17.69
N ASP A 178 -14.73 8.79 16.84
CA ASP A 178 -15.08 9.87 15.92
C ASP A 178 -16.16 9.46 14.93
N LYS A 179 -16.12 8.22 14.43
CA LYS A 179 -17.16 7.67 13.56
C LYS A 179 -18.49 7.55 14.30
N ALA A 180 -18.48 7.11 15.55
CA ALA A 180 -19.68 7.01 16.36
C ALA A 180 -20.29 8.38 16.64
N ILE A 181 -19.48 9.40 16.95
CA ILE A 181 -19.93 10.78 17.14
C ILE A 181 -20.60 11.29 15.85
N LYS A 182 -19.93 11.17 14.70
CA LYS A 182 -20.50 11.61 13.41
C LYS A 182 -21.80 10.87 13.04
N ALA A 183 -21.89 9.59 13.38
CA ALA A 183 -23.11 8.82 13.18
C ALA A 183 -24.24 9.31 14.08
N GLY A 184 -23.93 9.67 15.33
CA GLY A 184 -24.85 10.31 16.27
C GLY A 184 -25.37 11.64 15.73
N ASP A 185 -24.46 12.55 15.35
CA ASP A 185 -24.82 13.86 14.79
C ASP A 185 -25.74 13.75 13.57
N ASN A 186 -25.42 12.82 12.65
CA ASN A 186 -26.27 12.57 11.48
C ASN A 186 -27.63 11.97 11.87
N ALA A 187 -27.67 11.06 12.85
CA ALA A 187 -28.94 10.50 13.33
C ALA A 187 -29.83 11.59 13.94
N ASP A 188 -29.27 12.50 14.74
CA ASP A 188 -29.97 13.63 15.32
C ASP A 188 -30.49 14.59 14.22
N GLU A 189 -29.68 14.90 13.21
CA GLU A 189 -30.11 15.71 12.06
C GLU A 189 -31.28 15.06 11.30
N LYS A 190 -31.22 13.74 11.05
CA LYS A 190 -32.30 13.01 10.40
C LYS A 190 -33.55 12.95 11.28
N ALA A 191 -33.40 12.79 12.59
CA ALA A 191 -34.51 12.80 13.52
C ALA A 191 -35.22 14.17 13.52
N ASP A 192 -34.47 15.27 13.52
CA ASP A 192 -35.01 16.63 13.43
C ASP A 192 -35.74 16.88 12.10
N LEU A 193 -35.17 16.43 10.98
CA LEU A 193 -35.83 16.51 9.67
C LEU A 193 -37.12 15.70 9.65
N ALA A 194 -37.11 14.48 10.18
CA ALA A 194 -38.29 13.64 10.29
C ALA A 194 -39.36 14.28 11.19
N TYR A 195 -38.97 14.88 12.30
CA TYR A 195 -39.88 15.60 13.21
C TYR A 195 -40.51 16.81 12.51
N LYS A 196 -39.71 17.62 11.81
CA LYS A 196 -40.22 18.76 11.01
C LYS A 196 -41.20 18.28 9.92
N ALA A 197 -40.88 17.22 9.21
CA ALA A 197 -41.76 16.63 8.20
C ALA A 197 -43.06 16.06 8.80
N ALA A 198 -43.00 15.45 9.99
CA ALA A 198 -44.19 14.98 10.70
C ALA A 198 -45.10 16.16 11.11
N MET A 199 -44.52 17.25 11.59
CA MET A 199 -45.29 18.46 11.94
C MET A 199 -45.91 19.13 10.71
N THR A 200 -45.22 19.15 9.57
CA THR A 200 -45.76 19.68 8.30
C THR A 200 -46.72 18.72 7.59
N THR A 201 -46.91 17.49 8.06
CA THR A 201 -47.91 16.54 7.52
C THR A 201 -49.14 16.37 8.42
N ARG A 202 -49.05 16.62 9.72
CA ARG A 202 -50.19 16.59 10.67
C ARG A 202 -51.33 17.57 10.34
N LEU A 203 -52.47 17.08 9.86
CA LEU A 203 -53.65 17.92 9.57
C LEU A 203 -54.56 18.06 10.80
N ILE A 204 -54.78 19.29 11.26
CA ILE A 204 -55.75 19.62 12.31
C ILE A 204 -56.92 20.34 11.65
N TRP A 205 -58.05 19.67 11.48
CA TRP A 205 -59.19 20.23 10.77
C TRP A 205 -59.96 21.24 11.62
N LEU A 206 -60.07 22.46 11.10
CA LEU A 206 -60.85 23.56 11.66
C LEU A 206 -62.16 23.75 10.89
N LYS A 207 -63.09 24.54 11.45
CA LYS A 207 -64.35 24.84 10.77
C LYS A 207 -64.09 25.70 9.52
N PRO A 208 -64.84 25.49 8.42
CA PRO A 208 -64.73 26.30 7.20
C PRO A 208 -65.04 27.77 7.44
N VAL A 209 -64.48 28.64 6.61
CA VAL A 209 -64.73 30.09 6.57
C VAL A 209 -65.23 30.51 5.18
N ASP A 210 -65.93 31.64 5.09
CA ASP A 210 -66.54 32.07 3.82
C ASP A 210 -65.50 32.61 2.82
N LYS A 211 -64.55 33.44 3.28
CA LYS A 211 -63.47 34.02 2.46
C LYS A 211 -62.08 33.77 3.05
N TYR A 212 -61.06 33.89 2.22
CA TYR A 212 -59.65 33.76 2.65
C TYR A 212 -59.26 34.80 3.72
N GLU A 213 -59.74 36.03 3.57
CA GLU A 213 -59.48 37.14 4.52
C GLU A 213 -60.03 36.84 5.92
N ASP A 214 -61.04 35.99 6.04
CA ASP A 214 -61.68 35.63 7.31
C ASP A 214 -60.84 34.62 8.12
N ILE A 215 -59.87 33.94 7.48
CA ILE A 215 -59.07 32.90 8.15
C ILE A 215 -58.29 33.49 9.33
N SER A 216 -57.62 34.63 9.13
CA SER A 216 -56.82 35.28 10.17
C SER A 216 -57.66 35.97 11.24
N LEU A 217 -58.91 36.33 10.93
CA LEU A 217 -59.86 36.92 11.87
C LEU A 217 -60.50 35.87 12.78
N VAL A 218 -60.86 34.72 12.22
CA VAL A 218 -61.51 33.61 12.96
C VAL A 218 -60.48 32.80 13.73
N TYR A 219 -59.26 32.65 13.20
CA TYR A 219 -58.18 31.89 13.81
C TYR A 219 -56.93 32.78 13.99
N PRO A 220 -56.90 33.67 15.01
CA PRO A 220 -55.80 34.60 15.23
C PRO A 220 -54.52 33.94 15.78
N ASN A 221 -54.66 32.80 16.48
CA ASN A 221 -53.54 32.01 17.03
C ASN A 221 -53.64 30.53 16.60
N PRO A 222 -53.43 30.20 15.31
CA PRO A 222 -53.51 28.82 14.83
C PRO A 222 -52.24 28.02 15.16
N GLU A 223 -52.38 26.74 15.45
CA GLU A 223 -51.23 25.81 15.59
C GLU A 223 -50.75 25.32 14.22
N ILE A 224 -49.45 25.01 14.10
CA ILE A 224 -48.89 24.41 12.87
C ILE A 224 -49.63 23.12 12.53
N GLY A 225 -50.09 23.02 11.27
CA GLY A 225 -50.92 21.92 10.78
C GLY A 225 -52.43 22.19 10.81
N SER A 226 -52.88 23.29 11.44
CA SER A 226 -54.26 23.77 11.35
C SER A 226 -54.68 23.94 9.90
N THR A 227 -55.83 23.40 9.54
CA THR A 227 -56.32 23.33 8.15
C THR A 227 -57.78 23.75 8.11
N THR A 228 -58.11 24.72 7.26
CA THR A 228 -59.49 25.19 7.05
C THR A 228 -59.81 25.29 5.56
N MET A 229 -61.10 25.28 5.23
CA MET A 229 -61.60 25.41 3.86
C MET A 229 -62.25 26.78 3.68
N VAL A 230 -61.99 27.40 2.53
CA VAL A 230 -62.67 28.60 2.09
C VAL A 230 -63.87 28.19 1.23
N LEU A 231 -65.08 28.45 1.70
CA LEU A 231 -66.32 28.00 1.06
C LEU A 231 -66.55 28.65 -0.32
N SER A 232 -66.10 29.89 -0.51
CA SER A 232 -66.25 30.60 -1.78
C SER A 232 -65.42 30.02 -2.93
N THR A 233 -64.27 29.40 -2.66
CA THR A 233 -63.36 28.86 -3.69
C THR A 233 -63.26 27.34 -3.68
N GLY A 234 -63.64 26.69 -2.58
CA GLY A 234 -63.43 25.25 -2.35
C GLY A 234 -61.97 24.88 -2.02
N SER A 235 -61.07 25.87 -1.93
CA SER A 235 -59.66 25.66 -1.59
C SER A 235 -59.49 25.40 -0.09
N ARG A 236 -58.60 24.47 0.23
CA ARG A 236 -58.17 24.13 1.59
C ARG A 236 -56.80 24.72 1.85
N TYR A 237 -56.70 25.47 2.93
CA TYR A 237 -55.46 26.11 3.36
C TYR A 237 -54.97 25.48 4.67
N ARG A 238 -53.66 25.31 4.76
CA ARG A 238 -52.96 24.78 5.93
C ARG A 238 -51.97 25.81 6.47
N TYR A 239 -51.96 25.98 7.77
CA TYR A 239 -51.03 26.86 8.47
C TYR A 239 -49.65 26.20 8.62
N GLU A 240 -48.60 26.83 8.08
CA GLU A 240 -47.20 26.36 8.14
C GLU A 240 -46.36 27.06 9.23
N GLY A 241 -46.92 28.07 9.93
CA GLY A 241 -46.21 28.88 10.93
C GLY A 241 -46.02 30.33 10.47
N ASP A 242 -45.61 31.20 11.41
CA ASP A 242 -45.29 32.62 11.16
C ASP A 242 -46.35 33.42 10.36
N GLY A 243 -47.63 33.16 10.59
CA GLY A 243 -48.73 33.85 9.90
C GLY A 243 -49.04 33.34 8.49
N ASN A 244 -48.33 32.31 8.00
CA ASN A 244 -48.48 31.82 6.63
C ASN A 244 -49.47 30.66 6.50
N TRP A 245 -50.47 30.87 5.65
CA TRP A 245 -51.41 29.86 5.20
C TRP A 245 -51.11 29.46 3.76
N LYS A 246 -50.92 28.16 3.52
CA LYS A 246 -50.59 27.61 2.20
C LYS A 246 -51.74 26.76 1.69
N GLU A 247 -52.10 26.94 0.42
CA GLU A 247 -53.09 26.11 -0.23
C GLU A 247 -52.53 24.70 -0.43
N ILE A 248 -53.25 23.68 0.05
CA ILE A 248 -52.79 22.29 0.00
C ILE A 248 -53.66 21.39 -0.88
N ASP A 249 -54.90 21.79 -1.14
CA ASP A 249 -55.88 20.99 -1.84
C ASP A 249 -57.04 21.89 -2.30
N ASN A 250 -57.73 21.50 -3.36
CA ASN A 250 -58.95 22.16 -3.82
C ASN A 250 -60.07 21.10 -3.91
N TYR A 251 -60.98 21.16 -2.95
CA TYR A 251 -62.02 20.16 -2.75
C TYR A 251 -62.97 20.02 -3.95
N THR A 252 -63.14 21.08 -4.75
CA THR A 252 -63.98 21.09 -5.96
C THR A 252 -63.26 20.58 -7.22
N ARG A 253 -61.95 20.28 -7.16
CA ARG A 253 -61.13 19.79 -8.29
C ARG A 253 -60.51 18.41 -8.05
N GLY A 254 -61.10 17.58 -7.20
CA GLY A 254 -60.58 16.28 -6.73
C GLY A 254 -60.42 15.15 -7.76
N SER A 255 -60.24 15.43 -9.05
CA SER A 255 -59.81 14.46 -10.07
C SER A 255 -59.20 15.24 -11.22
N ILE A 256 -57.87 15.22 -11.35
CA ILE A 256 -57.20 15.76 -12.55
C ILE A 256 -57.81 15.02 -13.76
N PRO A 257 -58.44 15.73 -14.72
CA PRO A 257 -59.09 15.07 -15.85
C PRO A 257 -58.07 14.30 -16.68
N LEU A 258 -58.52 13.23 -17.34
CA LEU A 258 -57.71 12.55 -18.36
C LEU A 258 -57.31 13.57 -19.42
N VAL A 259 -56.03 13.55 -19.79
CA VAL A 259 -55.49 14.43 -20.84
C VAL A 259 -56.20 14.15 -22.16
N ASN A 260 -56.44 15.20 -22.93
CA ASN A 260 -56.88 15.09 -24.32
C ASN A 260 -56.11 16.10 -25.19
N GLU A 261 -56.33 16.09 -26.50
CA GLU A 261 -55.61 16.94 -27.47
C GLU A 261 -55.66 18.45 -27.16
N LYS A 262 -56.59 18.89 -26.31
CA LYS A 262 -56.84 20.31 -26.01
C LYS A 262 -56.76 20.67 -24.53
N ILE A 263 -56.65 19.69 -23.64
CA ILE A 263 -56.75 19.88 -22.18
C ILE A 263 -55.64 19.08 -21.50
N ASP A 264 -54.81 19.81 -20.76
CA ASP A 264 -53.78 19.22 -19.89
C ASP A 264 -54.42 18.42 -18.75
N GLY A 265 -53.89 17.23 -18.52
CA GLY A 265 -54.36 16.31 -17.49
C GLY A 265 -53.21 15.79 -16.65
N LEU A 266 -53.13 14.47 -16.49
CA LEU A 266 -52.01 13.78 -15.84
C LEU A 266 -50.66 13.92 -16.59
N MET A 267 -50.69 14.45 -17.81
CA MET A 267 -49.54 14.89 -18.61
C MET A 267 -49.97 16.09 -19.47
N SER A 268 -49.00 16.79 -20.08
CA SER A 268 -49.30 17.90 -20.98
C SER A 268 -49.97 17.41 -22.27
N SER A 269 -50.86 18.22 -22.82
CA SER A 269 -51.48 17.97 -24.13
C SER A 269 -50.44 17.85 -25.25
N ASP A 270 -49.33 18.58 -25.14
CA ASP A 270 -48.18 18.49 -26.07
C ASP A 270 -47.47 17.13 -25.99
N ASP A 271 -47.18 16.63 -24.78
CA ASP A 271 -46.58 15.31 -24.59
C ASP A 271 -47.54 14.19 -25.00
N PHE A 272 -48.85 14.39 -24.78
CA PHE A 272 -49.89 13.45 -25.19
C PHE A 272 -49.91 13.31 -26.72
N ASN A 273 -49.90 14.43 -27.45
CA ASN A 273 -49.82 14.44 -28.92
C ASN A 273 -48.50 13.82 -29.43
N LEU A 274 -47.39 14.06 -28.74
CA LEU A 274 -46.08 13.50 -29.13
C LEU A 274 -46.01 11.98 -28.98
N MET A 275 -46.64 11.42 -27.95
CA MET A 275 -46.60 9.98 -27.64
C MET A 275 -47.70 9.20 -28.37
N HIS A 276 -48.92 9.75 -28.49
CA HIS A 276 -50.06 9.03 -29.02
C HIS A 276 -49.89 8.68 -30.52
N ASP A 277 -49.37 9.61 -31.34
CA ASP A 277 -49.14 9.38 -32.77
C ASP A 277 -47.91 8.52 -33.08
N LYS A 278 -46.92 8.50 -32.18
CA LYS A 278 -45.68 7.72 -32.38
C LYS A 278 -45.80 6.25 -31.98
N LEU A 279 -46.78 5.90 -31.15
CA LEU A 279 -47.00 4.51 -30.68
C LEU A 279 -47.73 3.62 -31.72
N GLN A 280 -48.28 4.20 -32.80
CA GLN A 280 -48.96 3.44 -33.85
C GLN A 280 -48.01 2.83 -34.90
N ASN A 281 -46.78 3.35 -35.05
CA ASN A 281 -45.80 2.79 -35.98
C ASN A 281 -44.91 1.77 -35.25
N ARG A 282 -44.82 0.54 -35.75
CA ARG A 282 -43.88 -0.50 -35.29
C ARG A 282 -42.95 -0.89 -36.42
N SER A 283 -41.75 -1.38 -36.11
CA SER A 283 -40.81 -1.89 -37.12
C SER A 283 -40.49 -3.36 -36.90
N ILE A 284 -40.51 -4.14 -37.96
CA ILE A 284 -40.09 -5.55 -37.99
C ILE A 284 -38.73 -5.60 -38.67
N HIS A 285 -37.75 -6.27 -38.06
CA HIS A 285 -36.38 -6.33 -38.57
C HIS A 285 -35.98 -7.77 -38.89
N PHE A 286 -35.47 -7.98 -40.09
CA PHE A 286 -34.72 -9.17 -40.47
C PHE A 286 -33.26 -8.82 -40.61
N VAL A 287 -32.38 -9.49 -39.85
CA VAL A 287 -30.94 -9.26 -39.90
C VAL A 287 -30.26 -10.55 -40.31
N ILE A 288 -29.62 -10.55 -41.48
CA ILE A 288 -28.85 -11.67 -42.04
C ILE A 288 -27.37 -11.27 -42.05
N PRO A 289 -26.51 -11.96 -41.28
CA PRO A 289 -25.06 -11.69 -41.27
C PRO A 289 -24.42 -11.92 -42.64
N THR A 290 -24.68 -13.06 -43.28
CA THR A 290 -24.21 -13.42 -44.61
C THR A 290 -25.18 -14.38 -45.28
N ILE A 291 -25.34 -14.28 -46.60
CA ILE A 291 -26.12 -15.24 -47.39
C ILE A 291 -25.16 -16.30 -47.93
N ILE A 292 -25.30 -17.53 -47.46
CA ILE A 292 -24.42 -18.65 -47.82
C ILE A 292 -25.06 -19.64 -48.80
N THR A 293 -26.40 -19.61 -48.92
CA THR A 293 -27.18 -20.49 -49.79
C THR A 293 -28.37 -19.72 -50.37
N ASP A 294 -28.72 -20.02 -51.61
CA ASP A 294 -29.97 -19.59 -52.23
C ASP A 294 -31.18 -20.30 -51.60
N GLY A 295 -32.37 -19.77 -51.87
CA GLY A 295 -33.63 -20.28 -51.35
C GLY A 295 -34.01 -19.71 -49.98
N VAL A 296 -34.80 -20.49 -49.23
CA VAL A 296 -35.42 -20.05 -47.97
C VAL A 296 -34.37 -19.86 -46.88
N GLN A 297 -34.32 -18.66 -46.32
CA GLN A 297 -33.43 -18.33 -45.22
C GLN A 297 -34.01 -18.83 -43.89
N LYS A 298 -33.12 -19.15 -42.93
CA LYS A 298 -33.51 -19.75 -41.63
C LYS A 298 -34.27 -18.81 -40.68
N ILE A 299 -34.49 -17.56 -41.09
CA ILE A 299 -35.15 -16.55 -40.26
C ILE A 299 -36.63 -16.51 -40.60
N ILE A 300 -37.45 -16.83 -39.61
CA ILE A 300 -38.91 -16.74 -39.67
C ILE A 300 -39.41 -15.92 -38.48
N THR A 301 -40.46 -15.13 -38.70
CA THR A 301 -41.07 -14.29 -37.67
C THR A 301 -42.59 -14.34 -37.79
N SER A 302 -43.28 -14.65 -36.69
CA SER A 302 -44.74 -14.55 -36.57
C SER A 302 -45.15 -13.15 -36.10
N ILE A 303 -46.21 -12.59 -36.68
CA ILE A 303 -46.70 -11.24 -36.33
C ILE A 303 -47.83 -11.34 -35.31
N PRO A 304 -47.71 -10.80 -34.08
CA PRO A 304 -48.69 -11.02 -33.02
C PRO A 304 -49.90 -10.05 -33.06
N PHE A 305 -50.05 -9.24 -34.10
CA PHE A 305 -51.09 -8.22 -34.24
C PHE A 305 -51.47 -8.00 -35.70
N ASP A 306 -52.67 -7.46 -35.96
CA ASP A 306 -53.06 -6.98 -37.28
C ASP A 306 -52.29 -5.69 -37.61
N CYS A 307 -51.75 -5.57 -38.82
CA CYS A 307 -51.04 -4.38 -39.23
C CYS A 307 -51.04 -4.14 -40.75
N LYS A 308 -50.77 -2.90 -41.13
CA LYS A 308 -50.57 -2.48 -42.51
C LYS A 308 -49.12 -2.07 -42.76
N ILE A 309 -48.51 -2.58 -43.81
CA ILE A 309 -47.15 -2.23 -44.22
C ILE A 309 -47.14 -0.79 -44.76
N LYS A 310 -46.33 0.07 -44.15
CA LYS A 310 -46.15 1.48 -44.52
C LYS A 310 -44.97 1.66 -45.47
N SER A 311 -43.84 1.05 -45.15
CA SER A 311 -42.64 1.10 -45.98
C SER A 311 -41.67 -0.02 -45.64
N ILE A 312 -40.90 -0.46 -46.63
CA ILE A 312 -39.79 -1.39 -46.44
C ILE A 312 -38.50 -0.63 -46.74
N LYS A 313 -37.47 -0.86 -45.94
CA LYS A 313 -36.12 -0.35 -46.13
C LYS A 313 -35.15 -1.52 -46.00
N ALA A 314 -34.19 -1.62 -46.90
CA ALA A 314 -33.17 -2.66 -46.81
C ALA A 314 -31.79 -2.05 -47.04
N ILE A 315 -30.86 -2.40 -46.16
CA ILE A 315 -29.48 -1.91 -46.15
C ILE A 315 -28.53 -3.08 -45.93
N CYS A 316 -27.26 -2.89 -46.29
CA CYS A 316 -26.18 -3.84 -46.00
C CYS A 316 -24.96 -3.13 -45.44
N ASN A 317 -24.14 -3.84 -44.66
CA ASN A 317 -22.90 -3.31 -44.11
C ASN A 317 -21.75 -3.34 -45.12
N LYS A 318 -21.71 -4.40 -45.94
CA LYS A 318 -20.74 -4.55 -47.03
C LYS A 318 -21.50 -4.86 -48.31
N PRO A 319 -21.40 -4.01 -49.35
CA PRO A 319 -22.14 -4.20 -50.59
C PRO A 319 -21.62 -5.39 -51.38
N SER A 320 -22.47 -5.93 -52.27
CA SER A 320 -22.02 -6.97 -53.19
C SER A 320 -21.02 -6.42 -54.21
N SER A 321 -20.02 -7.22 -54.54
CA SER A 321 -18.91 -6.86 -55.42
C SER A 321 -19.02 -7.48 -56.81
N ALA A 322 -19.64 -8.67 -56.92
CA ALA A 322 -19.67 -9.44 -58.17
C ALA A 322 -21.06 -9.56 -58.81
N SER A 323 -22.12 -9.69 -58.02
CA SER A 323 -23.49 -9.91 -58.50
C SER A 323 -24.52 -9.14 -57.66
N PRO A 324 -25.64 -8.71 -58.25
CA PRO A 324 -26.75 -8.16 -57.48
C PRO A 324 -27.38 -9.26 -56.62
N THR A 325 -27.89 -8.86 -55.45
CA THR A 325 -28.59 -9.78 -54.52
C THR A 325 -30.08 -9.50 -54.55
N HIS A 326 -30.88 -10.54 -54.83
CA HIS A 326 -32.33 -10.48 -54.94
C HIS A 326 -32.99 -11.23 -53.78
N ILE A 327 -33.82 -10.52 -53.02
CA ILE A 327 -34.50 -11.06 -51.83
C ILE A 327 -36.00 -10.81 -51.94
N PHE A 328 -36.80 -11.85 -51.73
CA PHE A 328 -38.24 -11.75 -51.56
C PHE A 328 -38.60 -11.86 -50.08
N ILE A 329 -39.61 -11.10 -49.67
CA ILE A 329 -40.30 -11.32 -48.41
C ILE A 329 -41.56 -12.10 -48.74
N GLU A 330 -41.69 -13.26 -48.11
CA GLU A 330 -42.81 -14.16 -48.29
C GLU A 330 -43.66 -14.23 -47.02
N LYS A 331 -44.97 -14.36 -47.22
CA LYS A 331 -46.00 -14.40 -46.20
C LYS A 331 -46.80 -15.71 -46.34
N ILE A 332 -47.17 -16.30 -45.22
CA ILE A 332 -48.21 -17.33 -45.15
C ILE A 332 -49.15 -17.01 -43.99
N SER A 333 -50.42 -17.41 -44.10
CA SER A 333 -51.33 -17.24 -42.97
C SER A 333 -50.97 -18.16 -41.81
N GLY A 334 -51.18 -17.69 -40.58
CA GLY A 334 -50.87 -18.46 -39.37
C GLY A 334 -51.59 -19.81 -39.29
N SER A 335 -52.81 -19.90 -39.81
CA SER A 335 -53.57 -21.15 -39.88
C SER A 335 -52.96 -22.20 -40.81
N ASP A 336 -52.25 -21.74 -41.84
CA ASP A 336 -51.71 -22.59 -42.91
C ASP A 336 -50.22 -22.87 -42.69
N PHE A 337 -49.60 -22.22 -41.69
CA PHE A 337 -48.20 -22.44 -41.34
C PHE A 337 -47.97 -23.89 -40.88
N GLY A 338 -47.06 -24.60 -41.56
CA GLY A 338 -46.78 -26.02 -41.32
C GLY A 338 -47.62 -26.99 -42.18
N THR A 339 -48.54 -26.46 -43.00
CA THR A 339 -49.19 -27.22 -44.07
C THR A 339 -48.36 -27.12 -45.37
N HIS A 340 -48.64 -27.97 -46.37
CA HIS A 340 -47.99 -27.91 -47.69
C HIS A 340 -48.49 -26.74 -48.56
N SER A 341 -49.07 -25.70 -47.96
CA SER A 341 -49.59 -24.52 -48.64
C SER A 341 -48.46 -23.64 -49.17
N GLU A 342 -48.72 -22.95 -50.29
CA GLU A 342 -47.75 -22.07 -50.94
C GLU A 342 -47.60 -20.74 -50.17
N TRP A 343 -46.40 -20.17 -50.23
CA TRP A 343 -46.11 -18.87 -49.62
C TRP A 343 -46.31 -17.75 -50.63
N GLU A 344 -46.92 -16.66 -50.20
CA GLU A 344 -47.23 -15.50 -51.04
C GLU A 344 -46.12 -14.45 -50.96
N LYS A 345 -45.73 -13.85 -52.09
CA LYS A 345 -44.74 -12.78 -52.11
C LYS A 345 -45.40 -11.44 -51.79
N ILE A 346 -44.79 -10.67 -50.89
CA ILE A 346 -45.31 -9.35 -50.48
C ILE A 346 -45.06 -8.29 -51.56
N THR A 347 -44.01 -8.43 -52.35
CA THR A 347 -43.62 -7.52 -53.42
C THR A 347 -43.74 -8.18 -54.79
N ASP A 348 -43.99 -7.37 -55.83
CA ASP A 348 -44.10 -7.84 -57.22
C ASP A 348 -42.75 -8.26 -57.83
N LEU A 349 -41.69 -7.57 -57.43
CA LEU A 349 -40.31 -7.81 -57.81
C LEU A 349 -39.45 -8.11 -56.58
N PRO A 350 -38.24 -8.68 -56.74
CA PRO A 350 -37.34 -8.87 -55.61
C PRO A 350 -36.84 -7.52 -55.10
N ILE A 351 -36.54 -7.45 -53.80
CA ILE A 351 -35.72 -6.39 -53.22
C ILE A 351 -34.30 -6.56 -53.76
N GLN A 352 -33.80 -5.55 -54.48
CA GLN A 352 -32.55 -5.66 -55.23
C GLN A 352 -31.44 -4.84 -54.60
N PHE A 353 -30.40 -5.50 -54.12
CA PHE A 353 -29.12 -4.85 -53.84
C PHE A 353 -28.31 -4.81 -55.13
N LYS A 354 -28.06 -3.61 -55.64
CA LYS A 354 -27.14 -3.40 -56.77
C LYS A 354 -25.71 -3.53 -56.29
N THR A 355 -24.80 -3.91 -57.20
CA THR A 355 -23.37 -3.95 -56.91
C THR A 355 -22.87 -2.60 -56.41
N ASP A 356 -22.02 -2.62 -55.39
CA ASP A 356 -21.42 -1.43 -54.77
C ASP A 356 -22.42 -0.43 -54.14
N HIS A 357 -23.64 -0.86 -53.83
CA HIS A 357 -24.65 -0.02 -53.15
C HIS A 357 -25.00 -0.55 -51.76
N TYR A 358 -25.02 0.35 -50.78
CA TYR A 358 -25.34 0.03 -49.37
C TYR A 358 -26.84 -0.12 -49.12
N SER A 359 -27.70 0.44 -49.97
CA SER A 359 -29.15 0.36 -49.87
C SER A 359 -29.76 -0.42 -51.05
N ALA A 360 -30.84 -1.14 -50.78
CA ALA A 360 -31.57 -1.86 -51.81
C ALA A 360 -32.63 -1.00 -52.48
N PHE A 361 -32.93 -1.32 -53.74
CA PHE A 361 -34.14 -0.89 -54.40
C PHE A 361 -35.34 -1.69 -53.88
N ILE A 362 -36.38 -0.97 -53.45
CA ILE A 362 -37.61 -1.55 -52.89
C ILE A 362 -38.72 -1.42 -53.93
N PRO A 363 -39.26 -2.55 -54.43
CA PRO A 363 -40.34 -2.52 -55.39
C PRO A 363 -41.73 -2.30 -54.74
N PRO A 364 -42.77 -2.01 -55.53
CA PRO A 364 -44.14 -1.84 -55.04
C PRO A 364 -44.68 -3.05 -54.26
N LEU A 365 -45.53 -2.77 -53.27
CA LEU A 365 -46.19 -3.79 -52.46
C LEU A 365 -47.37 -4.40 -53.22
N LEU A 366 -47.45 -5.72 -53.28
CA LEU A 366 -48.65 -6.47 -53.68
C LEU A 366 -49.59 -6.67 -52.50
N ILE A 367 -49.01 -7.01 -51.34
CA ILE A 367 -49.76 -7.26 -50.10
C ILE A 367 -49.40 -6.16 -49.11
N SER A 368 -50.39 -5.36 -48.73
CA SER A 368 -50.18 -4.29 -47.74
C SER A 368 -50.71 -4.64 -46.35
N GLU A 369 -51.53 -5.68 -46.21
CA GLU A 369 -52.17 -6.05 -44.94
C GLU A 369 -51.69 -7.42 -44.43
N ILE A 370 -51.28 -7.45 -43.16
CA ILE A 370 -50.83 -8.64 -42.44
C ILE A 370 -51.76 -8.83 -41.26
N LYS A 371 -52.32 -10.03 -41.11
CA LYS A 371 -53.19 -10.37 -39.99
C LYS A 371 -52.37 -10.91 -38.83
N LYS A 372 -52.97 -10.85 -37.65
CA LYS A 372 -52.46 -11.52 -36.47
C LYS A 372 -52.20 -13.01 -36.77
N ASP A 373 -51.05 -13.47 -36.29
CA ASP A 373 -50.49 -14.82 -36.41
C ASP A 373 -49.95 -15.20 -37.80
N ASP A 374 -50.02 -14.31 -38.80
CA ASP A 374 -49.35 -14.52 -40.09
C ASP A 374 -47.82 -14.60 -39.91
N VAL A 375 -47.17 -15.44 -40.71
CA VAL A 375 -45.72 -15.70 -40.62
C VAL A 375 -45.01 -15.13 -41.84
N LEU A 376 -43.88 -14.47 -41.59
CA LEU A 376 -43.00 -13.89 -42.59
C LEU A 376 -41.67 -14.63 -42.65
N ARG A 377 -41.14 -14.81 -43.86
CA ARG A 377 -39.79 -15.35 -44.11
C ARG A 377 -39.11 -14.64 -45.27
N LEU A 378 -37.81 -14.87 -45.40
CA LEU A 378 -37.01 -14.37 -46.52
C LEU A 378 -36.65 -15.51 -47.48
N PHE A 379 -36.79 -15.24 -48.77
CA PHE A 379 -36.41 -16.14 -49.86
C PHE A 379 -35.40 -15.44 -50.76
N VAL A 380 -34.24 -16.05 -50.96
CA VAL A 380 -33.20 -15.55 -51.86
C VAL A 380 -33.32 -16.25 -53.21
N GLU A 381 -33.33 -15.47 -54.28
CA GLU A 381 -33.45 -16.00 -55.65
C GLU A 381 -32.20 -16.81 -56.05
N ALA A 382 -32.42 -17.95 -56.70
CA ALA A 382 -31.36 -18.87 -57.14
C ALA A 382 -30.33 -18.15 -58.04
N ASP A 383 -29.05 -18.37 -57.77
CA ASP A 383 -27.91 -17.78 -58.50
C ASP A 383 -27.89 -16.24 -58.58
N LYS A 384 -28.68 -15.56 -57.74
CA LYS A 384 -28.81 -14.09 -57.67
C LYS A 384 -28.50 -13.56 -56.28
N PHE A 385 -27.35 -13.94 -55.74
CA PHE A 385 -26.79 -13.39 -54.52
C PHE A 385 -25.26 -13.39 -54.56
N ASP A 386 -24.64 -12.46 -53.82
CA ASP A 386 -23.18 -12.44 -53.63
C ASP A 386 -22.83 -12.96 -52.22
N PRO A 387 -22.11 -14.10 -52.10
CA PRO A 387 -21.69 -14.65 -50.81
C PRO A 387 -20.78 -13.71 -50.00
N LEU A 388 -20.15 -12.72 -50.64
CA LEU A 388 -19.27 -11.74 -50.00
C LEU A 388 -20.02 -10.53 -49.43
N GLN A 389 -21.34 -10.42 -49.69
CA GLN A 389 -22.19 -9.39 -49.12
C GLN A 389 -22.49 -9.69 -47.65
N GLU A 390 -22.27 -8.70 -46.77
CA GLU A 390 -22.35 -8.89 -45.32
C GLU A 390 -23.28 -7.86 -44.66
N GLY A 391 -23.93 -8.28 -43.57
CA GLY A 391 -24.72 -7.45 -42.67
C GLY A 391 -25.97 -6.87 -43.31
N ILE A 392 -26.78 -7.71 -43.96
CA ILE A 392 -28.05 -7.31 -44.59
C ILE A 392 -29.11 -7.12 -43.50
N SER A 393 -29.75 -5.96 -43.48
CA SER A 393 -30.84 -5.62 -42.57
C SER A 393 -32.04 -5.13 -43.39
N ILE A 394 -33.18 -5.80 -43.24
CA ILE A 394 -34.46 -5.44 -43.87
C ILE A 394 -35.41 -5.00 -42.75
N GLN A 395 -35.79 -3.74 -42.78
CA GLN A 395 -36.74 -3.12 -41.87
C GLN A 395 -38.08 -2.92 -42.58
N ILE A 396 -39.14 -3.44 -41.98
CA ILE A 396 -40.52 -3.25 -42.42
C ILE A 396 -41.21 -2.37 -41.39
N ASP A 397 -41.52 -1.14 -41.76
CA ASP A 397 -42.31 -0.22 -40.95
C ASP A 397 -43.80 -0.54 -41.16
N VAL A 398 -44.51 -0.84 -40.08
CA VAL A 398 -45.93 -1.20 -40.07
C VAL A 398 -46.72 -0.24 -39.18
N VAL A 399 -47.99 -0.05 -39.51
CA VAL A 399 -48.96 0.71 -38.71
C VAL A 399 -49.98 -0.27 -38.15
N LEU A 400 -50.23 -0.17 -36.85
CA LEU A 400 -51.27 -0.94 -36.15
C LEU A 400 -52.67 -0.47 -36.49
#